data_AF-A0A822GKT0-F1
#
_entry.id   AF-A0A822GKT0-F1
#
_cell.length_a   1.000
_cell.length_b   1.000
_cell.length_c   1.000
_cell.angle_alpha   90.00
_cell.angle_beta   90.00
_cell.angle_gamma   90.00
#
_symmetry.space_group_name_H-M   'P 1'
#
loop_
_entity.id
_entity.type
_entity.pdbx_description
1 polymer ?
#
loop_
_entity_poly.entity_id
_entity_poly.type
_entity_poly.pdbx_seq_one_letter_code
_entity_poly.pdbx_strand_id
1 'polypeptide(L)'
;MLSRFTNNRVYGTGISSCVSGTYYTGISQSVAGKAAGHHRLNYIWTLDKESSMQTYIELGIQGIITNRVALAGNLAISMGLKLATPFSSIPVATASLPSPNKCDCDYHPGGCTISWPAPSGKACKCEYKGAWTCGGSLVSCDISRSKCFKPDESKEACQLGQGDCDAY
;
A
#
# COMPACT_ATOMS: atom_id res chain seq x y z
N MET A 1 -13.76 -0.79 -9.51
CA MET A 1 -13.13 -0.07 -8.37
C MET A 1 -12.35 -1.10 -7.57
N LEU A 2 -11.02 -1.00 -7.47
CA LEU A 2 -10.19 -1.93 -6.69
C LEU A 2 -10.53 -1.75 -5.20
N SER A 3 -11.49 -2.51 -4.69
CA SER A 3 -12.12 -2.23 -3.38
C SER A 3 -11.37 -2.83 -2.19
N ARG A 4 -10.23 -3.49 -2.40
CA ARG A 4 -9.44 -4.17 -1.36
C ARG A 4 -7.94 -4.09 -1.67
N PHE A 5 -7.27 -3.01 -1.27
CA PHE A 5 -5.82 -3.07 -1.15
C PHE A 5 -5.49 -3.82 0.14
N THR A 6 -5.34 -5.14 0.05
CA THR A 6 -4.71 -5.91 1.14
C THR A 6 -3.32 -5.34 1.42
N ASN A 7 -2.66 -5.78 2.50
CA ASN A 7 -1.26 -5.42 2.71
C ASN A 7 -0.31 -6.04 1.65
N ASN A 8 -0.80 -6.91 0.77
CA ASN A 8 -0.06 -7.40 -0.39
C ASN A 8 -0.09 -6.34 -1.51
N ARG A 9 0.72 -5.28 -1.34
CA ARG A 9 0.82 -4.16 -2.28
C ARG A 9 2.16 -4.12 -2.99
N VAL A 10 2.08 -4.07 -4.31
CA VAL A 10 3.21 -3.93 -5.24
C VAL A 10 2.95 -2.73 -6.15
N TYR A 11 3.97 -1.92 -6.39
CA TYR A 11 3.92 -0.85 -7.39
C TYR A 11 4.63 -1.31 -8.67
N GLY A 12 3.95 -1.22 -9.80
CA GLY A 12 4.51 -1.49 -11.11
C GLY A 12 4.17 -0.36 -12.06
N THR A 13 5.14 0.10 -12.84
CA THR A 13 4.92 1.07 -13.91
C THR A 13 5.78 0.73 -15.12
N GLY A 14 5.42 1.26 -16.27
CA GLY A 14 6.09 0.87 -17.49
C GLY A 14 5.38 1.22 -18.78
N ILE A 15 6.06 0.89 -19.87
CA ILE A 15 5.51 0.88 -21.23
C ILE A 15 6.16 -0.25 -22.02
N SER A 16 5.52 -0.64 -23.13
CA SER A 16 6.11 -1.58 -24.07
C SER A 16 7.52 -1.16 -24.47
N SER A 17 8.46 -2.10 -24.56
CA SER A 17 9.85 -1.81 -24.96
C SER A 17 9.97 -1.27 -26.40
N CYS A 18 8.88 -1.36 -27.17
CA CYS A 18 8.78 -0.79 -28.52
C CYS A 18 8.45 0.71 -28.52
N VAL A 19 8.20 1.33 -27.37
CA VAL A 19 7.79 2.74 -27.25
C VAL A 19 8.74 3.49 -26.33
N SER A 20 9.14 4.70 -26.74
CA SER A 20 9.97 5.57 -25.91
C SER A 20 9.17 6.17 -24.76
N GLY A 21 9.70 6.09 -23.54
CA GLY A 21 9.11 6.71 -22.36
C GLY A 21 10.05 6.64 -21.16
N THR A 22 9.91 7.58 -20.23
CA THR A 22 10.63 7.57 -18.95
C THR A 22 9.64 7.67 -17.80
N TYR A 23 9.97 7.01 -16.70
CA TYR A 23 9.11 6.86 -15.52
C TYR A 23 9.84 7.24 -14.24
N TYR A 24 10.91 8.04 -14.34
CA TYR A 24 11.78 8.38 -13.22
C TYR A 24 11.00 8.98 -12.04
N THR A 25 10.13 9.96 -12.29
CA THR A 25 9.31 10.57 -11.24
C THR A 25 8.41 9.55 -10.54
N GLY A 26 7.75 8.67 -11.30
CA GLY A 26 6.89 7.63 -10.74
C GLY A 26 7.67 6.61 -9.91
N ILE A 27 8.86 6.23 -10.37
CA ILE A 27 9.77 5.35 -9.62
C ILE A 27 10.28 6.02 -8.35
N SER A 28 10.72 7.29 -8.41
CA SER A 28 11.14 8.04 -7.21
C SER A 28 10.02 8.15 -6.18
N GLN A 29 8.78 8.41 -6.61
CA GLN A 29 7.61 8.41 -5.73
C GLN A 29 7.34 7.02 -5.14
N SER A 30 7.49 5.96 -5.94
CA SER A 30 7.35 4.59 -5.46
C SER A 30 8.41 4.24 -4.42
N VAL A 31 9.68 4.62 -4.62
CA VAL A 31 10.76 4.41 -3.65
C VAL A 31 10.44 5.11 -2.33
N ALA A 32 9.96 6.36 -2.37
CA ALA A 32 9.50 7.06 -1.18
C ALA A 32 8.30 6.37 -0.52
N GLY A 33 7.32 5.91 -1.31
CA GLY A 33 6.16 5.18 -0.81
C GLY A 33 6.51 3.83 -0.18
N LYS A 34 7.54 3.15 -0.69
CA LYS A 34 8.09 1.93 -0.10
C LYS A 34 8.75 2.21 1.24
N ALA A 35 9.53 3.28 1.34
CA ALA A 35 10.12 3.72 2.60
C ALA A 35 9.04 4.07 3.64
N ALA A 36 7.94 4.68 3.21
CA ALA A 36 6.76 4.96 4.03
C ALA A 36 5.88 3.71 4.33
N GLY A 37 6.22 2.54 3.80
CA GLY A 37 5.50 1.28 4.06
C GLY A 37 4.18 1.13 3.29
N HIS A 38 3.93 1.94 2.27
CA HIS A 38 2.70 1.86 1.44
C HIS A 38 2.69 0.66 0.48
N HIS A 39 3.85 0.17 0.09
CA HIS A 39 4.09 -1.06 -0.67
C HIS A 39 5.49 -1.56 -0.33
N ARG A 40 5.85 -2.79 -0.69
CA ARG A 40 7.17 -3.37 -0.34
C ARG A 40 7.97 -3.92 -1.50
N LEU A 41 7.33 -4.01 -2.66
CA LEU A 41 7.99 -4.31 -3.92
C LEU A 41 7.60 -3.24 -4.93
N ASN A 42 8.60 -2.70 -5.60
CA ASN A 42 8.43 -1.86 -6.77
C ASN A 42 9.22 -2.43 -7.95
N TYR A 43 8.63 -2.37 -9.13
CA TYR A 43 9.26 -2.85 -10.34
C TYR A 43 8.92 -1.97 -11.54
N ILE A 44 9.73 -2.11 -12.59
CA ILE A 44 9.51 -1.46 -13.87
C ILE A 44 9.47 -2.47 -15.02
N TRP A 45 8.68 -2.15 -16.05
CA TRP A 45 8.56 -2.94 -17.27
C TRP A 45 8.43 -2.04 -18.52
N THR A 46 8.66 -2.51 -19.74
CA THR A 46 9.60 -3.57 -20.08
C THR A 46 10.95 -2.92 -20.40
N LEU A 47 12.03 -3.31 -19.73
CA LEU A 47 13.37 -2.76 -20.01
C LEU A 47 14.24 -3.80 -20.72
N ASP A 48 14.71 -3.50 -21.93
CA ASP A 48 15.60 -4.39 -22.69
C ASP A 48 17.01 -3.81 -22.90
N LYS A 49 17.20 -2.53 -22.57
CA LYS A 49 18.48 -1.81 -22.71
C LYS A 49 19.21 -1.80 -21.38
N GLU A 50 20.44 -2.32 -21.37
CA GLU A 50 21.29 -2.41 -20.16
C GLU A 50 21.45 -1.08 -19.43
N SER A 51 21.76 0.01 -20.16
CA SER A 51 21.92 1.34 -19.56
C SER A 51 20.66 1.81 -18.84
N SER A 52 19.48 1.48 -19.37
CA SER A 52 18.21 1.82 -18.74
C SER A 52 17.96 0.96 -17.51
N MET A 53 18.25 -0.35 -17.57
CA MET A 53 18.18 -1.23 -16.40
C MET A 53 19.05 -0.68 -15.26
N GLN A 54 20.30 -0.31 -15.55
CA GLN A 54 21.22 0.27 -14.58
C GLN A 54 20.64 1.53 -13.93
N THR A 55 20.16 2.49 -14.74
CA THR A 55 19.55 3.73 -14.21
C THR A 55 18.39 3.44 -13.25
N TYR A 56 17.50 2.51 -13.59
CA TYR A 56 16.37 2.20 -12.72
C TYR A 56 16.78 1.41 -11.47
N ILE A 57 17.79 0.53 -11.56
CA ILE A 57 18.40 -0.12 -10.40
C ILE A 57 18.96 0.93 -9.44
N GLU A 58 19.72 1.90 -9.93
CA GLU A 58 20.28 3.00 -9.13
C GLU A 58 19.19 3.87 -8.50
N LEU A 59 18.04 4.05 -9.18
CA LEU A 59 16.87 4.72 -8.61
C LEU A 59 16.21 3.92 -7.48
N GLY A 60 16.47 2.62 -7.34
CA GLY A 60 16.01 1.81 -6.20
C GLY A 60 14.82 0.90 -6.47
N ILE A 61 14.59 0.49 -7.73
CA ILE A 61 13.63 -0.60 -8.03
C ILE A 61 14.12 -1.96 -7.51
N GLN A 62 13.19 -2.87 -7.23
CA GLN A 62 13.46 -4.23 -6.78
C GLN A 62 13.19 -5.31 -7.83
N GLY A 63 12.65 -4.93 -8.98
CA GLY A 63 12.32 -5.85 -10.06
C GLY A 63 12.32 -5.20 -11.43
N ILE A 64 12.73 -5.97 -12.43
CA ILE A 64 12.69 -5.61 -13.85
C ILE A 64 11.94 -6.72 -14.58
N ILE A 65 10.91 -6.36 -15.34
CA ILE A 65 10.36 -7.23 -16.38
C ILE A 65 11.09 -6.90 -17.68
N THR A 66 11.65 -7.91 -18.32
CA THR A 66 12.54 -7.77 -19.50
C THR A 66 12.39 -8.95 -20.45
N ASN A 67 12.63 -8.72 -21.73
CA ASN A 67 12.84 -9.75 -22.74
C ASN A 67 14.31 -10.23 -22.78
N ARG A 68 15.20 -9.61 -22.01
CA ARG A 68 16.65 -9.87 -21.94
C ARG A 68 17.04 -10.37 -20.54
N VAL A 69 16.47 -11.50 -20.13
CA VAL A 69 16.60 -12.03 -18.75
C VAL A 69 18.06 -12.24 -18.32
N ALA A 70 18.88 -12.85 -19.17
CA ALA A 70 20.29 -13.10 -18.85
C ALA A 70 21.08 -11.79 -18.65
N LEU A 71 20.80 -10.77 -19.48
CA LEU A 71 21.42 -9.46 -19.36
C LEU A 71 21.07 -8.80 -18.01
N ALA A 72 19.79 -8.76 -17.66
CA ALA A 72 19.34 -8.17 -16.40
C ALA A 72 19.91 -8.91 -15.18
N GLY A 73 19.97 -10.25 -15.23
CA GLY A 73 20.56 -11.07 -14.16
C GLY A 73 22.05 -10.81 -13.98
N ASN A 74 22.82 -10.79 -15.06
CA ASN A 74 24.26 -10.51 -15.02
C ASN A 74 24.56 -9.10 -14.52
N LEU A 75 23.81 -8.10 -15.00
CA LEU A 75 23.95 -6.71 -14.56
C LEU A 75 23.65 -6.57 -13.06
N ALA A 76 22.57 -7.19 -12.57
CA ALA A 76 22.25 -7.15 -11.14
C ALA A 76 23.38 -7.74 -10.28
N ILE A 77 23.95 -8.87 -10.70
CA ILE A 77 25.09 -9.50 -10.01
C ILE A 77 26.34 -8.61 -10.07
N SER A 78 26.66 -8.02 -11.23
CA SER A 78 27.81 -7.12 -11.35
C SER A 78 27.66 -5.83 -10.52
N MET A 79 26.42 -5.42 -10.27
CA MET A 79 26.08 -4.31 -9.36
C MET A 79 26.01 -4.74 -7.88
N GLY A 80 26.38 -5.98 -7.54
CA GLY A 80 26.42 -6.48 -6.17
C GLY A 80 25.05 -6.84 -5.58
N LEU A 81 24.01 -6.97 -6.41
CA LEU A 81 22.66 -7.33 -5.96
C LEU A 81 22.48 -8.84 -5.90
N LYS A 82 21.72 -9.29 -4.90
CA LYS A 82 21.29 -10.68 -4.77
C LYS A 82 19.93 -10.87 -5.43
N LEU A 83 19.85 -11.77 -6.41
CA LEU A 83 18.59 -12.13 -7.06
C LEU A 83 17.68 -12.92 -6.10
N ALA A 84 16.39 -12.63 -6.17
CA ALA A 84 15.37 -13.38 -5.46
C ALA A 84 15.20 -14.79 -6.07
N THR A 85 14.89 -15.76 -5.22
CA THR A 85 14.54 -17.13 -5.62
C THR A 85 13.02 -17.30 -5.65
N PRO A 86 12.49 -18.38 -6.25
CA PRO A 86 11.04 -18.68 -6.18
C PRO A 86 10.48 -18.82 -4.76
N PHE A 87 11.33 -19.08 -3.77
CA PHE A 87 10.95 -19.19 -2.35
C PHE A 87 11.14 -17.88 -1.57
N SER A 88 11.65 -16.82 -2.20
CA SER A 88 11.79 -15.53 -1.55
C SER A 88 10.42 -14.91 -1.30
N SER A 89 10.12 -14.55 -0.06
CA SER A 89 8.87 -13.88 0.28
C SER A 89 8.89 -12.42 -0.18
N ILE A 90 7.73 -11.95 -0.66
CA ILE A 90 7.51 -10.52 -0.89
C ILE A 90 6.98 -9.94 0.42
N PRO A 91 7.66 -8.97 1.06
CA PRO A 91 7.18 -8.41 2.31
C PRO A 91 5.82 -7.72 2.13
N VAL A 92 5.02 -7.64 3.18
CA VAL A 92 3.72 -6.95 3.14
C VAL A 92 3.86 -5.48 3.54
N ALA A 93 3.05 -4.62 2.93
CA ALA A 93 2.94 -3.21 3.29
C ALA A 93 2.51 -3.07 4.75
N THR A 94 3.07 -2.09 5.44
CA THR A 94 2.83 -1.85 6.88
C THR A 94 2.02 -0.60 7.15
N ALA A 95 1.94 0.32 6.19
CA ALA A 95 1.10 1.50 6.31
C ALA A 95 -0.34 1.12 5.94
N SER A 96 -1.29 1.27 6.86
CA SER A 96 -2.70 1.22 6.52
C SER A 96 -2.99 2.31 5.47
N LEU A 97 -3.50 1.92 4.31
CA LEU A 97 -4.01 2.85 3.31
C LEU A 97 -5.53 2.85 3.43
N PRO A 98 -6.11 3.79 4.19
CA PRO A 98 -7.55 3.96 4.23
C PRO A 98 -8.06 4.26 2.82
N SER A 99 -9.25 3.78 2.48
CA SER A 99 -9.91 4.23 1.25
C SER A 99 -10.25 5.70 1.39
N PRO A 100 -10.13 6.48 0.29
CA PRO A 100 -10.46 7.90 0.34
C PRO A 100 -11.92 8.16 0.75
N ASN A 101 -12.82 7.19 0.54
CA ASN A 101 -14.27 7.41 0.69
C ASN A 101 -14.98 6.36 1.57
N LYS A 102 -14.26 5.48 2.27
CA LYS A 102 -14.89 4.51 3.18
C LYS A 102 -13.97 4.12 4.33
N CYS A 103 -14.58 3.72 5.42
CA CYS A 103 -14.00 2.98 6.54
C CYS A 103 -14.86 1.73 6.76
N ASP A 104 -14.39 0.78 7.56
CA ASP A 104 -15.12 -0.47 7.82
C ASP A 104 -14.91 -0.98 9.25
N CYS A 105 -15.85 -1.79 9.73
CA CYS A 105 -15.83 -2.33 11.09
C CYS A 105 -16.26 -3.79 11.11
N ASP A 106 -15.56 -4.62 11.89
CA ASP A 106 -15.87 -6.02 12.08
C ASP A 106 -16.61 -6.23 13.41
N TYR A 107 -17.51 -7.21 13.42
CA TYR A 107 -18.20 -7.62 14.63
C TYR A 107 -17.33 -8.55 15.47
N HIS A 108 -17.33 -8.31 16.77
CA HIS A 108 -16.80 -9.22 17.77
C HIS A 108 -17.80 -9.35 18.94
N PRO A 109 -17.74 -10.42 19.75
CA PRO A 109 -18.59 -10.53 20.92
C PRO A 109 -18.48 -9.30 21.82
N GLY A 110 -19.57 -8.53 21.93
CA GLY A 110 -19.63 -7.31 22.74
C GLY A 110 -19.81 -6.00 21.97
N GLY A 111 -19.54 -5.97 20.65
CA GLY A 111 -19.65 -4.75 19.84
C GLY A 111 -18.85 -4.79 18.54
N CYS A 112 -18.41 -3.63 18.08
CA CYS A 112 -17.64 -3.49 16.83
C CYS A 112 -16.19 -3.04 17.09
N THR A 113 -15.29 -3.43 16.18
CA THR A 113 -13.93 -2.85 16.06
C THR A 113 -13.73 -2.33 14.65
N ILE A 114 -12.94 -1.27 14.48
CA ILE A 114 -12.53 -0.80 13.16
C ILE A 114 -11.59 -1.84 12.54
N SER A 115 -12.02 -2.41 11.43
CA SER A 115 -11.19 -3.25 10.57
C SER A 115 -10.52 -2.45 9.45
N TRP A 116 -11.04 -1.25 9.16
CA TRP A 116 -10.40 -0.33 8.22
C TRP A 116 -10.58 1.14 8.61
N PRO A 117 -9.48 1.87 8.88
CA PRO A 117 -9.57 3.22 9.38
C PRO A 117 -10.16 4.19 8.37
N ALA A 118 -10.65 5.31 8.89
CA ALA A 118 -11.06 6.44 8.08
C ALA A 118 -9.87 7.09 7.35
N PRO A 119 -10.10 7.79 6.23
CA PRO A 119 -9.09 8.65 5.63
C PRO A 119 -8.80 9.87 6.52
N SER A 120 -7.63 10.48 6.33
CA SER A 120 -7.24 11.70 7.03
C SER A 120 -8.32 12.80 6.90
N GLY A 121 -8.66 13.45 8.02
CA GLY A 121 -9.73 14.45 8.12
C GLY A 121 -11.13 13.88 8.31
N LYS A 122 -11.26 12.55 8.48
CA LYS A 122 -12.52 11.86 8.79
C LYS A 122 -12.33 10.89 9.96
N ALA A 123 -13.44 10.53 10.59
CA ALA A 123 -13.49 9.48 11.61
C ALA A 123 -14.46 8.37 11.18
N CYS A 124 -14.27 7.16 11.71
CA CYS A 124 -15.10 6.02 11.37
C CYS A 124 -16.16 5.80 12.45
N LYS A 125 -17.43 5.92 12.08
CA LYS A 125 -18.55 5.56 12.93
C LYS A 125 -18.93 4.10 12.68
N CYS A 126 -18.51 3.22 13.58
CA CYS A 126 -18.94 1.83 13.59
C CYS A 126 -20.37 1.71 14.11
N GLU A 127 -21.17 0.85 13.49
CA GLU A 127 -22.54 0.56 13.94
C GLU A 127 -22.83 -0.92 13.76
N TYR A 128 -23.43 -1.54 14.78
CA TYR A 128 -23.98 -2.89 14.65
C TYR A 128 -25.15 -2.90 13.66
N LYS A 129 -25.08 -3.78 12.66
CA LYS A 129 -26.07 -3.88 11.58
C LYS A 129 -27.03 -5.06 11.76
N GLY A 130 -26.91 -5.84 12.83
CA GLY A 130 -27.67 -7.06 13.05
C GLY A 130 -26.95 -8.31 12.55
N ALA A 131 -27.48 -9.49 12.88
CA ALA A 131 -26.94 -10.80 12.43
C ALA A 131 -25.42 -10.98 12.69
N TRP A 132 -24.90 -10.50 13.83
CA TRP A 132 -23.47 -10.55 14.16
C TRP A 132 -22.58 -9.84 13.13
N THR A 133 -23.07 -8.73 12.57
CA THR A 133 -22.32 -7.90 11.61
C THR A 133 -22.23 -6.46 12.08
N CYS A 134 -21.10 -5.83 11.77
CA CYS A 134 -20.85 -4.40 11.95
C CYS A 134 -20.59 -3.77 10.59
N GLY A 135 -20.70 -2.45 10.51
CA GLY A 135 -20.26 -1.69 9.35
C GLY A 135 -19.82 -0.28 9.72
N GLY A 136 -18.95 0.29 8.89
CA GLY A 136 -18.40 1.63 9.08
C GLY A 136 -19.07 2.69 8.20
N SER A 137 -19.19 3.91 8.72
CA SER A 137 -19.56 5.10 7.96
C SER A 137 -18.62 6.27 8.27
N LEU A 138 -18.30 7.07 7.24
CA LEU A 138 -17.44 8.24 7.42
C LEU A 138 -18.20 9.40 8.03
N VAL A 139 -17.66 9.96 9.12
CA VAL A 139 -18.14 11.20 9.73
C VAL A 139 -17.03 12.25 9.75
N SER A 140 -17.43 13.52 9.81
CA SER A 140 -16.47 14.61 9.99
C SER A 140 -15.86 14.58 11.39
N CYS A 141 -14.58 14.95 11.49
CA CYS A 141 -13.88 15.10 12.76
C CYS A 141 -13.06 16.40 12.76
N ASP A 142 -12.64 16.80 13.95
CA ASP A 142 -11.74 17.94 14.13
C ASP A 142 -10.29 17.53 13.82
N ILE A 143 -9.71 18.16 12.79
CA ILE A 143 -8.35 17.89 12.31
C ILE A 143 -7.26 18.17 13.36
N SER A 144 -7.57 18.96 14.39
CA SER A 144 -6.66 19.20 15.52
C SER A 144 -6.37 17.92 16.32
N ARG A 145 -7.26 16.92 16.24
CA ARG A 145 -7.12 15.65 16.94
C ARG A 145 -6.21 14.70 16.18
N SER A 146 -5.27 14.09 16.89
CA SER A 146 -4.29 13.13 16.32
C SER A 146 -4.94 12.04 15.47
N LYS A 147 -6.04 11.43 15.94
CA LYS A 147 -6.77 10.35 15.23
C LYS A 147 -7.66 10.84 14.08
N CYS A 148 -7.90 12.14 13.97
CA CYS A 148 -8.54 12.71 12.78
C CYS A 148 -7.50 12.94 11.68
N PHE A 149 -6.33 13.50 12.05
CA PHE A 149 -5.23 13.76 11.13
C PHE A 149 -4.56 12.47 10.65
N LYS A 150 -4.33 11.53 11.57
CA LYS A 150 -3.73 10.21 11.31
C LYS A 150 -4.62 9.13 11.93
N PRO A 151 -5.76 8.80 11.28
CA PRO A 151 -6.63 7.74 11.75
C PRO A 151 -5.93 6.38 11.72
N ASP A 152 -6.32 5.53 12.65
CA ASP A 152 -5.90 4.14 12.74
C ASP A 152 -7.05 3.28 13.30
N GLU A 153 -6.77 2.03 13.60
CA GLU A 153 -7.78 1.05 14.02
C GLU A 153 -8.02 1.10 15.53
N SER A 154 -7.52 2.10 16.27
CA SER A 154 -7.61 2.10 17.73
C SER A 154 -8.99 2.45 18.28
N LYS A 155 -9.24 2.10 19.55
CA LYS A 155 -10.50 2.45 20.26
C LYS A 155 -10.76 3.96 20.23
N GLU A 156 -9.72 4.78 20.38
CA GLU A 156 -9.84 6.23 20.34
C GLU A 156 -10.29 6.74 18.96
N ALA A 157 -9.87 6.09 17.87
CA ALA A 157 -10.31 6.44 16.53
C ALA A 157 -11.80 6.10 16.31
N CYS A 158 -12.28 4.98 16.86
CA CYS A 158 -13.69 4.62 16.86
C CYS A 158 -14.55 5.59 17.68
N GLN A 159 -14.09 5.92 18.89
CA GLN A 159 -14.78 6.87 19.77
C GLN A 159 -14.85 8.26 19.16
N LEU A 160 -13.81 8.69 18.42
CA LEU A 160 -13.83 9.94 17.67
C LEU A 160 -14.95 9.97 16.61
N GLY A 161 -15.26 8.82 16.02
CA GLY A 161 -16.38 8.66 15.09
C GLY A 161 -17.75 8.55 15.75
N GLN A 162 -17.81 8.50 17.09
CA GLN A 162 -19.05 8.30 17.87
C GLN A 162 -19.80 7.01 17.46
N GLY A 163 -19.04 5.94 17.22
CA GLY A 163 -19.59 4.61 16.89
C GLY A 163 -19.77 3.69 18.10
N ASP A 164 -20.24 2.48 17.83
CA ASP A 164 -20.15 1.33 18.72
C ASP A 164 -18.69 0.83 18.74
N CYS A 165 -18.07 0.88 19.91
CA CYS A 165 -16.64 0.58 20.10
C CYS A 165 -16.39 -0.46 21.20
N ASP A 166 -17.39 -1.27 21.58
CA ASP A 166 -17.32 -2.07 22.81
C ASP A 166 -16.95 -3.54 22.58
N ALA A 167 -16.23 -3.81 21.49
CA ALA A 167 -15.39 -5.01 21.37
C ALA A 167 -13.88 -4.71 21.25
N TYR A 168 -13.48 -3.49 21.62
CA TYR A 168 -12.09 -3.06 21.77
C TYR A 168 -11.52 -3.29 23.16
#